data_AF-A0A1B8U5Q1-F1
#
_entry.id   AF-A0A1B8U5Q1-F1
#
_cell.length_a   1.000
_cell.length_b   1.000
_cell.length_c   1.000
_cell.angle_alpha   90.00
_cell.angle_beta   90.00
_cell.angle_gamma   90.00
#
_symmetry.space_group_name_H-M   'P 1'
#
loop_
_entity.id
_entity.type
_entity.pdbx_description
1 polymer ?
#
loop_
_entity_poly.entity_id
_entity_poly.type
_entity_poly.pdbx_seq_one_letter_code
_entity_poly.pdbx_strand_id
1 'polypeptide(L)'
;MKKNKVVKLLADHKTSQNPEEKYSSLIEKFISPFVDDLNDFDHQEEIFNFIINAWNYGNLKSIFDKDEFKEIISVAKEDDPLHFPLLKKMVKEKTIKFKEFTDFIVDFDIKVNKDSISFKVKTAEEDDYMLNLLTDTISDDTTPLKSDFEENYINRAAISIKPLQPFIDWQNAIYPDSTIDENDLKDINIYLINNASYEDVDTYLKKKFDKYFMMELEGWHTDKRDWPQRRNYKMFKKWFQVNISTAVFDLEKTPISKTDY
;
A
#
# COMPACT_ATOMS: atom_id res chain seq x y z
N MET A 1 -24.04 21.88 6.90
CA MET A 1 -22.96 21.82 7.91
C MET A 1 -21.57 22.00 7.26
N LYS A 2 -21.32 23.11 6.53
CA LYS A 2 -20.10 23.24 5.68
C LYS A 2 -18.98 24.14 6.23
N LYS A 3 -19.11 24.76 7.42
CA LYS A 3 -18.25 25.88 7.85
C LYS A 3 -17.13 25.58 8.88
N ASN A 4 -16.92 24.34 9.32
CA ASN A 4 -16.11 24.07 10.53
C ASN A 4 -15.05 22.95 10.41
N LYS A 5 -14.57 22.59 9.21
CA LYS A 5 -13.54 21.53 9.09
C LYS A 5 -12.15 22.02 9.52
N VAL A 6 -11.71 23.16 8.99
CA VAL A 6 -10.35 23.70 9.24
C VAL A 6 -10.26 24.43 10.60
N VAL A 7 -11.34 25.09 11.04
CA VAL A 7 -11.40 25.79 12.35
C VAL A 7 -11.20 24.83 13.55
N LYS A 8 -11.50 23.54 13.40
CA LYS A 8 -11.29 22.51 14.43
C LYS A 8 -9.83 22.04 14.59
N LEU A 9 -8.90 22.55 13.77
CA LEU A 9 -7.47 22.23 13.83
C LEU A 9 -6.70 23.05 14.87
N LEU A 10 -7.21 24.22 15.28
CA LEU A 10 -6.45 25.21 16.06
C LEU A 10 -6.66 25.12 17.58
N ALA A 11 -6.75 23.92 18.16
CA ALA A 11 -6.92 23.76 19.61
C ALA A 11 -5.57 23.64 20.34
N ASP A 12 -5.23 24.67 21.13
CA ASP A 12 -4.05 24.85 22.00
C ASP A 12 -3.16 23.61 22.26
N HIS A 13 -2.06 23.52 21.52
CA HIS A 13 -0.95 22.61 21.82
C HIS A 13 0.22 23.37 22.49
N LYS A 14 0.58 22.94 23.71
CA LYS A 14 1.78 23.40 24.41
C LYS A 14 3.03 22.94 23.65
N THR A 15 3.96 23.86 23.44
CA THR A 15 5.26 23.65 22.77
C THR A 15 6.01 22.44 23.31
N SER A 16 6.29 21.47 22.43
CA SER A 16 7.14 20.30 22.68
C SER A 16 8.45 20.36 21.89
N GLN A 17 9.47 19.63 22.35
CA GLN A 17 10.84 19.65 21.81
C GLN A 17 11.13 18.53 20.79
N ASN A 18 10.20 17.64 20.47
CA ASN A 18 10.35 16.63 19.40
C ASN A 18 10.22 17.32 18.01
N PRO A 19 11.12 17.10 17.03
CA PRO A 19 11.01 17.66 15.68
C PRO A 19 9.65 17.47 15.01
N GLU A 20 9.04 16.30 15.12
CA GLU A 20 7.69 16.03 14.56
C GLU A 20 6.61 16.88 15.23
N GLU A 21 6.69 17.04 16.56
CA GLU A 21 5.74 17.86 17.33
C GLU A 21 5.96 19.36 17.07
N LYS A 22 7.20 19.77 16.78
CA LYS A 22 7.56 21.13 16.36
C LYS A 22 6.96 21.45 14.98
N TYR A 23 7.15 20.59 13.98
CA TYR A 23 6.64 20.84 12.63
C TYR A 23 5.11 20.78 12.55
N SER A 24 4.47 19.91 13.35
CA SER A 24 3.00 19.89 13.46
C SER A 24 2.45 21.26 13.90
N SER A 25 3.04 21.85 14.95
CA SER A 25 2.68 23.20 15.42
C SER A 25 3.05 24.32 14.43
N LEU A 26 4.12 24.15 13.64
CA LEU A 26 4.50 25.12 12.60
C LEU A 26 3.49 25.13 11.46
N ILE A 27 2.99 23.96 11.06
CA ILE A 27 1.98 23.84 10.01
C ILE A 27 0.67 24.49 10.43
N GLU A 28 0.23 24.33 11.67
CA GLU A 28 -0.95 25.04 12.19
C GLU A 28 -0.81 26.57 12.05
N LYS A 29 0.37 27.12 12.36
CA LYS A 29 0.65 28.55 12.18
C LYS A 29 0.68 28.94 10.71
N PHE A 30 1.26 28.10 9.86
CA PHE A 30 1.35 28.32 8.42
C PHE A 30 -0.02 28.38 7.74
N ILE A 31 -0.97 27.51 8.14
CA ILE A 31 -2.30 27.46 7.54
C ILE A 31 -3.26 28.53 8.10
N SER A 32 -2.98 29.07 9.28
CA SER A 32 -3.87 30.01 9.97
C SER A 32 -4.37 31.20 9.12
N PRO A 33 -3.59 31.80 8.19
CA PRO A 33 -4.07 32.89 7.34
C PRO A 33 -4.96 32.44 6.18
N PHE A 34 -4.99 31.15 5.87
CA PHE A 34 -5.63 30.57 4.68
C PHE A 34 -6.84 29.69 5.01
N VAL A 35 -7.26 29.66 6.28
CA VAL A 35 -8.35 28.79 6.76
C VAL A 35 -9.62 28.92 5.95
N ASP A 36 -9.98 30.14 5.57
CA ASP A 36 -11.18 30.41 4.77
C ASP A 36 -11.02 29.92 3.32
N ASP A 37 -9.86 30.17 2.71
CA ASP A 37 -9.53 29.73 1.35
C ASP A 37 -9.49 28.18 1.25
N LEU A 38 -9.06 27.50 2.31
CA LEU A 38 -8.98 26.03 2.37
C LEU A 38 -10.36 25.35 2.54
N ASN A 39 -11.42 26.10 2.82
CA ASN A 39 -12.79 25.53 2.88
C ASN A 39 -13.38 25.22 1.49
N ASP A 40 -12.71 25.65 0.42
CA ASP A 40 -13.15 25.39 -0.96
C ASP A 40 -12.90 23.92 -1.37
N PHE A 41 -12.07 23.18 -0.64
CA PHE A 41 -11.83 21.74 -0.86
C PHE A 41 -12.93 20.87 -0.26
N ASP A 42 -13.29 19.80 -0.97
CA ASP A 42 -14.38 18.90 -0.56
C ASP A 42 -13.92 17.89 0.51
N HIS A 43 -12.70 17.36 0.36
CA HIS A 43 -12.16 16.29 1.21
C HIS A 43 -11.04 16.78 2.13
N GLN A 44 -10.97 16.17 3.32
CA GLN A 44 -9.99 16.56 4.33
C GLN A 44 -8.57 16.15 3.93
N GLU A 45 -8.39 14.96 3.36
CA GLU A 45 -7.08 14.51 2.86
C GLU A 45 -6.54 15.42 1.75
N GLU A 46 -7.40 15.88 0.84
CA GLU A 46 -7.01 16.85 -0.21
C GLU A 46 -6.47 18.15 0.38
N ILE A 47 -7.12 18.67 1.44
CA ILE A 47 -6.64 19.86 2.16
C ILE A 47 -5.22 19.62 2.70
N PHE A 48 -4.99 18.48 3.35
CA PHE A 48 -3.68 18.18 3.94
C PHE A 48 -2.60 17.97 2.90
N ASN A 49 -2.89 17.22 1.84
CA ASN A 49 -1.98 17.06 0.70
C ASN A 49 -1.62 18.42 0.09
N PHE A 50 -2.61 19.29 -0.09
CA PHE A 50 -2.39 20.64 -0.61
C PHE A 50 -1.51 21.50 0.30
N ILE A 51 -1.74 21.46 1.62
CA ILE A 51 -0.93 22.17 2.62
C ILE A 51 0.54 21.69 2.59
N ILE A 52 0.74 20.38 2.56
CA ILE A 52 2.07 19.76 2.52
C ILE A 52 2.80 20.15 1.23
N ASN A 53 2.12 20.06 0.09
CA ASN A 53 2.66 20.51 -1.19
C ASN A 53 3.07 21.98 -1.12
N ALA A 54 2.22 22.86 -0.57
CA ALA A 54 2.55 24.28 -0.43
C ALA A 54 3.79 24.53 0.44
N TRP A 55 3.96 23.76 1.52
CA TRP A 55 5.15 23.82 2.37
C TRP A 55 6.41 23.37 1.60
N ASN A 56 6.34 22.19 0.97
CA ASN A 56 7.45 21.58 0.26
C ASN A 56 7.86 22.43 -0.97
N TYR A 57 6.91 22.96 -1.74
CA TYR A 57 7.21 23.92 -2.82
C TYR A 57 7.89 25.19 -2.31
N GLY A 58 7.57 25.63 -1.09
CA GLY A 58 8.28 26.75 -0.46
C GLY A 58 9.74 26.43 -0.17
N ASN A 59 10.05 25.20 0.25
CA ASN A 59 11.43 24.75 0.43
C ASN A 59 12.14 24.58 -0.92
N LEU A 60 11.51 23.94 -1.91
CA LEU A 60 12.07 23.82 -3.27
C LEU A 60 12.41 25.19 -3.86
N LYS A 61 11.55 26.19 -3.65
CA LYS A 61 11.81 27.56 -4.11
C LYS A 61 13.06 28.21 -3.48
N SER A 62 13.45 27.76 -2.30
CA SER A 62 14.66 28.22 -1.62
C SER A 62 15.92 27.51 -2.11
N ILE A 63 15.77 26.32 -2.73
CA ILE A 63 16.86 25.48 -3.24
C ILE A 63 17.18 25.83 -4.69
N PHE A 64 16.14 25.87 -5.54
CA PHE A 64 16.28 26.06 -6.97
C PHE A 64 16.31 27.53 -7.37
N ASP A 65 16.96 27.84 -8.49
CA ASP A 65 16.92 29.18 -9.02
C ASP A 65 15.52 29.55 -9.53
N LYS A 66 15.34 30.83 -9.90
CA LYS A 66 14.04 31.35 -10.29
C LYS A 66 13.47 30.69 -11.54
N ASP A 67 14.31 30.36 -12.51
CA ASP A 67 13.89 29.80 -13.79
C ASP A 67 13.63 28.30 -13.63
N GLU A 68 14.50 27.57 -12.92
CA GLU A 68 14.29 26.16 -12.54
C GLU A 68 12.99 25.99 -11.73
N PHE A 69 12.81 26.78 -10.68
CA PHE A 69 11.61 26.70 -9.84
C PHE A 69 10.33 27.04 -10.63
N LYS A 70 10.42 27.91 -11.64
CA LYS A 70 9.28 28.25 -12.48
C LYS A 70 8.80 27.04 -13.30
N GLU A 71 9.73 26.21 -13.77
CA GLU A 71 9.40 24.95 -14.44
C GLU A 71 8.78 23.97 -13.44
N ILE A 72 9.42 23.77 -12.27
CA ILE A 72 8.93 22.87 -11.21
C ILE A 72 7.49 23.23 -10.79
N ILE A 73 7.23 24.50 -10.51
CA ILE A 73 5.89 24.94 -10.05
C ILE A 73 4.85 24.97 -11.20
N SER A 74 5.26 24.93 -12.47
CA SER A 74 4.30 24.84 -13.57
C SER A 74 3.57 23.50 -13.62
N VAL A 75 4.19 22.41 -13.15
CA VAL A 75 3.55 21.10 -13.03
C VAL A 75 2.34 21.17 -12.11
N ALA A 76 2.48 21.81 -10.93
CA ALA A 76 1.37 22.02 -10.01
C ALA A 76 0.22 22.87 -10.59
N LYS A 77 0.52 23.76 -11.55
CA LYS A 77 -0.50 24.54 -12.25
C LYS A 77 -1.31 23.69 -13.22
N GLU A 78 -0.65 22.73 -13.88
CA GLU A 78 -1.30 21.82 -14.83
C GLU A 78 -2.17 20.81 -14.10
N ASP A 79 -1.71 20.33 -12.94
CA ASP A 79 -2.43 19.37 -12.08
C ASP A 79 -3.69 19.99 -11.44
N ASP A 80 -3.55 21.14 -10.77
CA ASP A 80 -4.68 21.83 -10.12
C ASP A 80 -4.72 23.33 -10.48
N PRO A 81 -5.23 23.67 -11.68
CA PRO A 81 -5.29 25.07 -12.11
C PRO A 81 -6.26 25.91 -11.28
N LEU A 82 -7.25 25.28 -10.61
CA LEU A 82 -8.26 25.97 -9.81
C LEU A 82 -7.65 26.52 -8.52
N HIS A 83 -6.88 25.70 -7.80
CA HIS A 83 -6.28 26.09 -6.52
C HIS A 83 -4.84 26.63 -6.66
N PHE A 84 -4.23 26.59 -7.85
CA PHE A 84 -2.90 27.16 -8.12
C PHE A 84 -2.68 28.61 -7.62
N PRO A 85 -3.66 29.55 -7.70
CA PRO A 85 -3.51 30.87 -7.12
C PRO A 85 -3.30 30.85 -5.61
N LEU A 86 -4.00 29.96 -4.88
CA LEU A 86 -3.83 29.76 -3.45
C LEU A 86 -2.47 29.13 -3.15
N LEU A 87 -2.06 28.12 -3.92
CA LEU A 87 -0.76 27.46 -3.78
C LEU A 87 0.38 28.48 -3.82
N LYS A 88 0.38 29.37 -4.82
CA LYS A 88 1.39 30.44 -4.93
C LYS A 88 1.41 31.39 -3.74
N LYS A 89 0.25 31.72 -3.16
CA LYS A 89 0.19 32.56 -1.95
C LYS A 89 0.82 31.85 -0.76
N MET A 90 0.47 30.58 -0.56
CA MET A 90 1.02 29.77 0.52
C MET A 90 2.53 29.52 0.37
N VAL A 91 3.01 29.19 -0.84
CA VAL A 91 4.45 29.07 -1.14
C VAL A 91 5.19 30.37 -0.85
N LYS A 92 4.63 31.52 -1.23
CA LYS A 92 5.21 32.82 -0.91
C LYS A 92 5.28 33.03 0.60
N GLU A 93 4.21 32.74 1.32
CA GLU A 93 4.17 32.86 2.78
C GLU A 93 5.22 31.97 3.46
N LYS A 94 5.36 30.71 3.00
CA LYS A 94 6.39 29.76 3.46
C LYS A 94 7.79 30.37 3.34
N THR A 95 8.13 30.94 2.19
CA THR A 95 9.45 31.55 1.94
C THR A 95 9.71 32.85 2.72
N ILE A 96 8.68 33.51 3.24
CA ILE A 96 8.82 34.78 3.97
C ILE A 96 8.86 34.55 5.48
N LYS A 97 7.89 33.79 6.01
CA LYS A 97 7.66 33.68 7.46
C LYS A 97 8.28 32.45 8.11
N PHE A 98 8.67 31.46 7.31
CA PHE A 98 9.09 30.13 7.78
C PHE A 98 10.34 29.66 7.02
N LYS A 99 11.19 30.60 6.59
CA LYS A 99 12.37 30.32 5.75
C LYS A 99 13.44 29.52 6.48
N GLU A 100 13.47 29.60 7.80
CA GLU A 100 14.41 28.89 8.67
C GLU A 100 14.05 27.42 8.91
N PHE A 101 12.88 26.97 8.44
CA PHE A 101 12.42 25.58 8.57
C PHE A 101 12.53 24.89 7.22
N THR A 102 13.64 24.18 7.02
CA THR A 102 14.05 23.61 5.73
C THR A 102 13.56 22.17 5.52
N ASP A 103 13.22 21.45 6.59
CA ASP A 103 12.74 20.07 6.46
C ASP A 103 11.44 19.99 5.64
N PHE A 104 11.37 18.93 4.84
CA PHE A 104 10.24 18.57 4.00
C PHE A 104 9.26 17.72 4.79
N ILE A 105 7.97 17.86 4.51
CA ILE A 105 6.95 16.99 5.08
C ILE A 105 6.69 15.85 4.11
N VAL A 106 6.88 14.62 4.59
CA VAL A 106 6.81 13.40 3.76
C VAL A 106 5.55 12.58 4.03
N ASP A 107 4.95 12.73 5.20
CA ASP A 107 3.77 11.96 5.60
C ASP A 107 3.02 12.69 6.73
N PHE A 108 1.77 12.29 6.95
CA PHE A 108 0.96 12.83 8.02
C PHE A 108 -0.02 11.81 8.63
N ASP A 109 -0.24 11.95 9.94
CA ASP A 109 -1.24 11.20 10.68
C ASP A 109 -2.36 12.13 11.14
N ILE A 110 -3.60 11.81 10.75
CA ILE A 110 -4.80 12.49 11.23
C ILE A 110 -5.50 11.63 12.27
N LYS A 111 -5.79 12.22 13.44
CA LYS A 111 -6.72 11.64 14.41
C LYS A 111 -7.92 12.55 14.58
N VAL A 112 -9.09 12.05 14.19
CA VAL A 112 -10.36 12.74 14.39
C VAL A 112 -10.89 12.38 15.78
N ASN A 113 -10.91 13.36 16.68
CA ASN A 113 -11.60 13.29 17.95
C ASN A 113 -13.02 13.87 17.80
N LYS A 114 -13.90 13.62 18.79
CA LYS A 114 -15.31 14.07 18.76
C LYS A 114 -15.45 15.57 18.44
N ASP A 115 -14.55 16.40 18.95
CA ASP A 115 -14.62 17.86 18.82
C ASP A 115 -13.40 18.51 18.18
N SER A 116 -12.28 17.78 18.02
CA SER A 116 -11.03 18.29 17.47
C SER A 116 -10.40 17.32 16.47
N ILE A 117 -9.58 17.85 15.58
CA ILE A 117 -8.73 17.05 14.69
C ILE A 117 -7.31 17.30 15.17
N SER A 118 -6.59 16.27 15.59
CA SER A 118 -5.15 16.38 15.85
C SER A 118 -4.39 15.83 14.65
N PHE A 119 -3.43 16.61 14.17
CA PHE A 119 -2.61 16.29 13.02
C PHE A 119 -1.15 16.18 13.44
N LYS A 120 -0.45 15.15 12.97
CA LYS A 120 0.98 14.99 13.13
C LYS A 120 1.64 14.87 11.77
N VAL A 121 2.81 15.44 11.61
CA VAL A 121 3.62 15.29 10.40
C VAL A 121 4.88 14.51 10.67
N LYS A 122 5.30 13.74 9.68
CA LYS A 122 6.66 13.20 9.60
C LYS A 122 7.45 14.07 8.62
N THR A 123 8.71 14.32 8.97
CA THR A 123 9.60 15.17 8.18
C THR A 123 10.84 14.42 7.74
N ALA A 124 11.44 14.89 6.65
CA ALA A 124 12.76 14.49 6.19
C ALA A 124 13.64 15.72 6.02
N GLU A 125 14.94 15.57 6.30
CA GLU A 125 15.93 16.60 6.00
C GLU A 125 16.03 16.82 4.48
N GLU A 126 16.58 17.97 4.07
CA GLU A 126 16.67 18.37 2.67
C GLU A 126 17.41 17.33 1.82
N ASP A 127 18.59 16.88 2.26
CA ASP A 127 19.40 15.90 1.53
C ASP A 127 18.66 14.57 1.36
N ASP A 128 17.98 14.09 2.40
CA ASP A 128 17.21 12.84 2.35
C ASP A 128 16.00 12.96 1.42
N TYR A 129 15.28 14.09 1.47
CA TYR A 129 14.15 14.33 0.58
C TYR A 129 14.58 14.43 -0.88
N MET A 130 15.66 15.17 -1.15
CA MET A 130 16.18 15.32 -2.51
C MET A 130 16.74 14.01 -3.05
N LEU A 131 17.40 13.21 -2.20
CA LEU A 131 17.84 11.87 -2.57
C LEU A 131 16.65 11.00 -2.95
N ASN A 132 15.58 10.98 -2.15
CA ASN A 132 14.38 10.20 -2.46
C ASN A 132 13.72 10.65 -3.77
N LEU A 133 13.58 11.97 -3.99
CA LEU A 133 13.03 12.51 -5.24
C LEU A 133 13.89 12.14 -6.46
N LEU A 134 15.21 12.15 -6.30
CA LEU A 134 16.15 11.75 -7.35
C LEU A 134 16.12 10.24 -7.56
N THR A 135 15.99 9.41 -6.53
CA THR A 135 15.89 7.95 -6.71
C THR A 135 14.57 7.55 -7.35
N ASP A 136 13.48 8.25 -7.04
CA ASP A 136 12.16 8.03 -7.68
C ASP A 136 12.17 8.42 -9.16
N THR A 137 13.05 9.36 -9.56
CA THR A 137 13.18 9.84 -10.95
C THR A 137 14.30 9.18 -11.74
N ILE A 138 15.34 8.68 -11.06
CA ILE A 138 16.47 7.89 -11.61
C ILE A 138 16.12 6.39 -11.52
N SER A 139 14.84 6.01 -11.54
CA SER A 139 14.43 4.63 -11.73
C SER A 139 14.78 4.15 -13.15
N ASP A 140 16.07 4.03 -13.44
CA ASP A 140 16.60 3.01 -14.33
C ASP A 140 16.29 1.68 -13.62
N ASP A 141 15.68 0.75 -14.35
CA ASP A 141 15.10 -0.55 -13.91
C ASP A 141 16.08 -1.51 -13.17
N THR A 142 17.26 -1.04 -12.77
CA THR A 142 18.40 -1.87 -12.37
C THR A 142 18.82 -1.75 -10.91
N THR A 143 18.28 -0.79 -10.14
CA THR A 143 18.57 -0.66 -8.70
C THR A 143 17.29 -0.73 -7.88
N PRO A 144 17.01 -1.85 -7.20
CA PRO A 144 15.83 -1.98 -6.36
C PRO A 144 15.99 -1.07 -5.14
N LEU A 145 15.09 -0.08 -4.97
CA LEU A 145 15.00 0.67 -3.73
C LEU A 145 14.44 -0.25 -2.64
N LYS A 146 14.84 0.04 -1.40
CA LYS A 146 14.40 -0.71 -0.22
C LYS A 146 12.89 -0.59 0.02
N SER A 147 12.21 0.39 -0.61
CA SER A 147 10.77 0.68 -0.49
C SER A 147 9.90 0.04 -1.57
N ASP A 148 10.44 -0.32 -2.75
CA ASP A 148 9.63 -0.83 -3.87
C ASP A 148 8.89 -2.14 -3.56
N PHE A 149 9.38 -2.88 -2.56
CA PHE A 149 8.77 -4.14 -2.13
C PHE A 149 7.89 -4.00 -0.87
N GLU A 150 7.99 -2.91 -0.09
CA GLU A 150 7.13 -2.74 1.09
C GLU A 150 5.70 -2.33 0.70
N GLU A 151 5.53 -1.48 -0.32
CA GLU A 151 4.19 -1.05 -0.79
C GLU A 151 3.41 -2.16 -1.51
N ASN A 152 4.13 -3.15 -2.05
CA ASN A 152 3.58 -4.22 -2.87
C ASN A 152 3.21 -5.48 -2.08
N TYR A 153 3.24 -5.41 -0.75
CA TYR A 153 2.87 -6.54 0.10
C TYR A 153 1.36 -6.85 0.01
N ILE A 154 1.04 -8.04 -0.46
CA ILE A 154 -0.32 -8.57 -0.38
C ILE A 154 -0.53 -9.10 1.04
N ASN A 155 -1.53 -8.55 1.74
CA ASN A 155 -1.91 -8.97 3.09
C ASN A 155 -2.62 -10.35 3.11
N ARG A 156 -1.98 -11.36 2.52
CA ARG A 156 -2.40 -12.76 2.46
C ARG A 156 -1.15 -13.64 2.48
N ALA A 157 -1.31 -14.84 3.02
CA ALA A 157 -0.33 -15.90 2.83
C ALA A 157 -0.75 -16.75 1.62
N ALA A 158 0.22 -17.35 0.94
CA ALA A 158 -0.03 -18.27 -0.16
C ALA A 158 0.20 -19.71 0.29
N ILE A 159 -0.73 -20.61 -0.04
CA ILE A 159 -0.55 -22.05 0.08
C ILE A 159 -0.43 -22.64 -1.32
N SER A 160 0.65 -23.36 -1.61
CA SER A 160 0.75 -24.19 -2.81
C SER A 160 0.52 -25.65 -2.47
N ILE A 161 -0.25 -26.33 -3.31
CA ILE A 161 -0.62 -27.74 -3.15
C ILE A 161 -0.08 -28.49 -4.37
N LYS A 162 0.93 -29.32 -4.14
CA LYS A 162 1.54 -30.16 -5.19
C LYS A 162 1.04 -31.59 -5.05
N PRO A 163 0.37 -32.18 -6.05
CA PRO A 163 0.01 -33.59 -6.04
C PRO A 163 1.24 -34.50 -6.01
N LEU A 164 1.11 -35.62 -5.32
CA LEU A 164 2.13 -36.68 -5.18
C LEU A 164 1.65 -37.96 -5.86
N GLN A 165 2.49 -38.99 -5.87
CA GLN A 165 2.23 -40.27 -6.53
C GLN A 165 0.82 -40.85 -6.32
N PRO A 166 0.21 -40.84 -5.11
CA PRO A 166 -1.15 -41.38 -4.95
C PRO A 166 -2.23 -40.67 -5.78
N PHE A 167 -2.03 -39.40 -6.11
CA PHE A 167 -2.91 -38.65 -7.00
C PHE A 167 -2.74 -39.13 -8.46
N ILE A 168 -1.50 -39.31 -8.90
CA ILE A 168 -1.16 -39.86 -10.23
C ILE A 168 -1.77 -41.25 -10.39
N ASP A 169 -1.56 -42.12 -9.40
CA ASP A 169 -2.08 -43.49 -9.41
C ASP A 169 -3.61 -43.50 -9.52
N TRP A 170 -4.28 -42.57 -8.83
CA TRP A 170 -5.73 -42.41 -8.90
C TRP A 170 -6.20 -41.95 -10.28
N GLN A 171 -5.58 -40.92 -10.86
CA GLN A 171 -5.94 -40.43 -12.20
C GLN A 171 -5.72 -41.51 -13.26
N ASN A 172 -4.60 -42.24 -13.18
CA ASN A 172 -4.25 -43.32 -14.11
C ASN A 172 -5.17 -44.54 -13.97
N ALA A 173 -5.74 -44.77 -12.79
CA ALA A 173 -6.73 -45.81 -12.59
C ALA A 173 -8.08 -45.47 -13.27
N ILE A 174 -8.43 -44.19 -13.37
CA ILE A 174 -9.64 -43.73 -14.06
C ILE A 174 -9.41 -43.71 -15.58
N TYR A 175 -8.24 -43.27 -16.01
CA TYR A 175 -7.87 -43.09 -17.42
C TYR A 175 -6.65 -43.94 -17.81
N PRO A 176 -6.79 -45.29 -17.90
CA PRO A 176 -5.66 -46.18 -18.18
C PRO A 176 -5.06 -45.99 -19.59
N ASP A 177 -5.84 -45.45 -20.53
CA ASP A 177 -5.40 -45.19 -21.90
C ASP A 177 -4.76 -43.81 -22.09
N SER A 178 -4.77 -42.96 -21.05
CA SER A 178 -4.25 -41.59 -21.07
C SER A 178 -3.57 -41.24 -19.75
N THR A 179 -2.60 -42.06 -19.36
CA THR A 179 -1.89 -41.93 -18.09
C THR A 179 -1.03 -40.68 -18.03
N ILE A 180 -0.94 -40.08 -16.86
CA ILE A 180 -0.05 -38.96 -16.52
C ILE A 180 1.13 -39.42 -15.66
N ASP A 181 2.18 -38.61 -15.64
CA ASP A 181 3.31 -38.72 -14.71
C ASP A 181 3.63 -37.39 -14.00
N GLU A 182 4.72 -37.35 -13.23
CA GLU A 182 5.12 -36.16 -12.49
C GLU A 182 5.37 -34.93 -13.37
N ASN A 183 5.73 -35.11 -14.64
CA ASN A 183 5.99 -34.03 -15.61
C ASN A 183 4.71 -33.40 -16.14
N ASP A 184 3.56 -34.07 -16.01
CA ASP A 184 2.25 -33.53 -16.35
C ASP A 184 1.68 -32.64 -15.23
N LEU A 185 2.27 -32.70 -14.03
CA LEU A 185 1.87 -31.93 -12.85
C LEU A 185 2.67 -30.63 -12.68
N LYS A 186 3.04 -29.98 -13.79
CA LYS A 186 3.84 -28.73 -13.77
C LYS A 186 3.06 -27.54 -13.22
N ASP A 187 1.76 -27.51 -13.48
CA ASP A 187 0.89 -26.44 -13.03
C ASP A 187 0.33 -26.79 -11.64
N ILE A 188 0.72 -26.00 -10.64
CA ILE A 188 0.25 -26.14 -9.27
C ILE A 188 -0.70 -25.01 -8.91
N ASN A 189 -1.76 -25.35 -8.18
CA ASN A 189 -2.68 -24.35 -7.67
C ASN A 189 -2.07 -23.61 -6.48
N ILE A 190 -2.25 -22.29 -6.47
CA ILE A 190 -1.88 -21.40 -5.37
C ILE A 190 -3.13 -20.77 -4.77
N TYR A 191 -3.26 -20.86 -3.46
CA TYR A 191 -4.41 -20.35 -2.71
C TYR A 191 -3.99 -19.24 -1.78
N LEU A 192 -4.50 -18.04 -2.00
CA LEU A 192 -4.32 -16.91 -1.08
C LEU A 192 -5.27 -17.03 0.11
N ILE A 193 -4.71 -17.05 1.32
CA ILE A 193 -5.41 -17.21 2.60
C ILE A 193 -5.14 -16.03 3.54
N ASN A 194 -5.97 -15.89 4.57
CA ASN A 194 -5.79 -14.83 5.57
C ASN A 194 -4.50 -15.05 6.38
N ASN A 195 -3.71 -13.99 6.57
CA ASN A 195 -2.51 -13.98 7.39
C ASN A 195 -2.74 -14.41 8.85
N ALA A 196 -3.90 -14.12 9.46
CA ALA A 196 -4.18 -14.59 10.82
C ALA A 196 -4.32 -16.12 10.94
N SER A 197 -4.30 -16.86 9.83
CA SER A 197 -4.51 -18.31 9.80
C SER A 197 -3.21 -19.14 9.71
N TYR A 198 -2.01 -18.52 9.64
CA TYR A 198 -0.75 -19.28 9.47
C TYR A 198 0.01 -19.58 10.77
N GLU A 199 -0.34 -18.99 11.92
CA GLU A 199 0.36 -19.27 13.20
C GLU A 199 0.37 -20.77 13.56
N ASP A 200 -0.63 -21.52 13.06
CA ASP A 200 -0.59 -22.98 12.98
C ASP A 200 -1.33 -23.47 11.72
N VAL A 201 -0.56 -23.61 10.64
CA VAL A 201 -1.04 -24.10 9.35
C VAL A 201 -1.63 -25.50 9.46
N ASP A 202 -1.02 -26.41 10.22
CA ASP A 202 -1.51 -27.78 10.30
C ASP A 202 -2.91 -27.77 10.92
N THR A 203 -3.17 -26.89 11.89
CA THR A 203 -4.51 -26.63 12.44
C THR A 203 -5.46 -26.01 11.42
N TYR A 204 -5.00 -25.06 10.61
CA TYR A 204 -5.81 -24.50 9.52
C TYR A 204 -6.22 -25.56 8.49
N LEU A 205 -5.24 -26.31 7.98
CA LEU A 205 -5.44 -27.36 6.99
C LEU A 205 -6.29 -28.49 7.56
N LYS A 206 -6.12 -28.91 8.82
CA LYS A 206 -7.02 -29.90 9.45
C LYS A 206 -8.50 -29.52 9.36
N LYS A 207 -8.83 -28.23 9.39
CA LYS A 207 -10.21 -27.73 9.27
C LYS A 207 -10.68 -27.57 7.83
N LYS A 208 -9.77 -27.48 6.86
CA LYS A 208 -10.06 -27.10 5.47
C LYS A 208 -9.58 -28.08 4.41
N PHE A 209 -8.87 -29.15 4.78
CA PHE A 209 -8.19 -30.06 3.84
C PHE A 209 -9.16 -30.65 2.82
N ASP A 210 -10.38 -31.01 3.22
CA ASP A 210 -11.32 -31.65 2.31
C ASP A 210 -11.74 -30.70 1.19
N LYS A 211 -11.87 -29.39 1.48
CA LYS A 211 -12.14 -28.38 0.45
C LYS A 211 -11.02 -28.34 -0.59
N TYR A 212 -9.77 -28.24 -0.13
CA TYR A 212 -8.62 -28.23 -1.03
C TYR A 212 -8.51 -29.51 -1.84
N PHE A 213 -8.66 -30.67 -1.18
CA PHE A 213 -8.65 -31.97 -1.84
C PHE A 213 -9.70 -32.02 -2.95
N MET A 214 -10.93 -31.59 -2.67
CA MET A 214 -11.99 -31.56 -3.68
C MET A 214 -11.67 -30.62 -4.85
N MET A 215 -11.09 -29.44 -4.59
CA MET A 215 -10.70 -28.51 -5.66
C MET A 215 -9.62 -29.10 -6.57
N GLU A 216 -8.61 -29.78 -6.00
CA GLU A 216 -7.59 -30.46 -6.79
C GLU A 216 -8.17 -31.63 -7.61
N LEU A 217 -9.10 -32.40 -7.05
CA LEU A 217 -9.74 -33.50 -7.77
C LEU A 217 -10.63 -32.99 -8.92
N GLU A 218 -11.42 -31.95 -8.66
CA GLU A 218 -12.37 -31.38 -9.64
C GLU A 218 -11.68 -30.78 -10.87
N GLY A 219 -10.47 -30.26 -10.71
CA GLY A 219 -9.65 -29.77 -11.82
C GLY A 219 -9.25 -30.87 -12.82
N TRP A 220 -9.29 -32.15 -12.41
CA TRP A 220 -8.85 -33.30 -13.23
C TRP A 220 -9.99 -34.26 -13.59
N HIS A 221 -10.97 -34.42 -12.70
CA HIS A 221 -12.13 -35.29 -12.93
C HIS A 221 -13.35 -34.78 -12.17
N THR A 222 -14.47 -34.60 -12.85
CA THR A 222 -15.67 -33.97 -12.26
C THR A 222 -16.64 -34.97 -11.62
N ASP A 223 -16.57 -36.26 -11.96
CA ASP A 223 -17.47 -37.26 -11.37
C ASP A 223 -17.02 -37.67 -9.96
N LYS A 224 -17.74 -37.15 -8.97
CA LYS A 224 -17.46 -37.34 -7.54
C LYS A 224 -17.58 -38.79 -7.07
N ARG A 225 -18.16 -39.69 -7.87
CA ARG A 225 -18.26 -41.11 -7.56
C ARG A 225 -16.90 -41.80 -7.63
N ASP A 226 -16.04 -41.33 -8.54
CA ASP A 226 -14.71 -41.90 -8.77
C ASP A 226 -13.64 -41.26 -7.89
N TRP A 227 -13.99 -40.21 -7.14
CA TRP A 227 -13.10 -39.56 -6.20
C TRP A 227 -12.74 -40.51 -5.04
N PRO A 228 -11.55 -40.35 -4.43
CA PRO A 228 -11.22 -41.06 -3.21
C PRO A 228 -12.29 -40.85 -2.14
N GLN A 229 -12.85 -41.96 -1.64
CA GLN A 229 -13.88 -41.96 -0.61
C GLN A 229 -13.25 -41.92 0.79
N ARG A 230 -14.00 -41.41 1.79
CA ARG A 230 -13.54 -41.30 3.20
C ARG A 230 -12.25 -40.49 3.38
N ARG A 231 -12.11 -39.41 2.59
CA ARG A 231 -10.98 -38.49 2.69
C ARG A 231 -10.83 -37.98 4.12
N ASN A 232 -9.60 -38.01 4.61
CA ASN A 232 -9.24 -37.51 5.91
C ASN A 232 -7.88 -36.81 5.81
N TYR A 233 -7.52 -36.06 6.84
CA TYR A 233 -6.31 -35.25 6.80
C TYR A 233 -5.02 -36.07 6.63
N LYS A 234 -4.98 -37.31 7.15
CA LYS A 234 -3.84 -38.22 6.95
C LYS A 234 -3.70 -38.62 5.49
N MET A 235 -4.81 -38.84 4.79
CA MET A 235 -4.82 -39.11 3.36
C MET A 235 -4.36 -37.88 2.57
N PHE A 236 -4.89 -36.71 2.90
CA PHE A 236 -4.48 -35.45 2.27
C PHE A 236 -2.96 -35.24 2.33
N LYS A 237 -2.34 -35.41 3.50
CA LYS A 237 -0.87 -35.30 3.65
C LYS A 237 -0.05 -36.36 2.93
N LYS A 238 -0.66 -37.47 2.50
CA LYS A 238 -0.01 -38.48 1.66
C LYS A 238 -0.14 -38.15 0.18
N TRP A 239 -1.22 -37.49 -0.21
CA TRP A 239 -1.58 -37.19 -1.59
C TRP A 239 -0.99 -35.87 -2.06
N PHE A 240 -0.73 -34.94 -1.14
CA PHE A 240 -0.24 -33.62 -1.49
C PHE A 240 0.91 -33.20 -0.59
N GLN A 241 1.91 -32.58 -1.22
CA GLN A 241 2.86 -31.73 -0.54
C GLN A 241 2.29 -30.32 -0.46
N VAL A 242 2.33 -29.72 0.74
CA VAL A 242 1.83 -28.36 0.97
C VAL A 242 2.99 -27.46 1.37
N ASN A 243 3.20 -26.37 0.62
CA ASN A 243 4.17 -25.34 0.96
C ASN A 243 3.47 -24.00 1.18
N ILE A 244 4.10 -23.11 1.95
CA ILE A 244 3.48 -21.87 2.39
C ILE A 244 4.46 -20.73 2.26
N SER A 245 3.96 -19.63 1.72
CA SER A 245 4.66 -18.36 1.68
C SER A 245 3.89 -17.36 2.54
N THR A 246 4.52 -16.88 3.61
CA THR A 246 3.95 -15.88 4.53
C THR A 246 4.10 -14.45 4.01
N ALA A 247 4.91 -14.27 2.96
CA ALA A 247 5.09 -13.01 2.27
C ALA A 247 4.78 -13.20 0.79
N VAL A 248 3.86 -12.40 0.29
CA VAL A 248 3.41 -12.38 -1.10
C VAL A 248 3.53 -10.93 -1.55
N PHE A 249 4.26 -10.70 -2.63
CA PHE A 249 4.50 -9.37 -3.20
C PHE A 249 3.95 -9.33 -4.61
N ASP A 250 3.15 -8.32 -4.90
CA ASP A 250 2.62 -8.04 -6.23
C ASP A 250 3.56 -7.07 -6.94
N LEU A 251 4.26 -7.54 -7.98
CA LEU A 251 5.25 -6.72 -8.69
C LEU A 251 4.63 -5.91 -9.83
N GLU A 252 3.32 -6.06 -10.06
CA GLU A 252 2.63 -5.41 -11.16
C GLU A 252 2.05 -4.06 -10.74
N LYS A 253 2.04 -3.12 -11.69
CA LYS A 253 1.47 -1.76 -11.47
C LYS A 253 -0.06 -1.77 -11.51
N THR A 254 -0.68 -2.78 -12.13
CA THR A 254 -2.13 -2.87 -12.27
C THR A 254 -2.75 -3.61 -11.07
N PRO A 255 -3.85 -3.12 -10.48
CA PRO A 255 -4.46 -3.78 -9.33
C PRO A 255 -4.91 -5.23 -9.62
N ILE A 256 -4.76 -6.11 -8.62
CA ILE A 256 -5.30 -7.47 -8.67
C ILE A 256 -6.82 -7.43 -8.85
N SER A 257 -7.30 -8.07 -9.91
CA SER A 257 -8.73 -8.29 -10.16
C SER A 257 -9.13 -9.74 -9.85
N LYS A 258 -10.41 -9.95 -9.52
CA LYS A 258 -10.99 -11.28 -9.34
C LYS A 258 -12.00 -11.51 -10.44
N THR A 259 -11.85 -12.60 -11.16
CA THR A 259 -12.81 -13.06 -12.17
C THR A 259 -13.39 -14.39 -11.73
N ASP A 260 -14.61 -14.67 -12.15
CA ASP A 260 -15.17 -16.01 -12.06
C ASP A 260 -14.39 -16.90 -13.05
N TYR A 261 -13.95 -18.07 -12.58
CA TYR A 261 -13.30 -19.11 -13.38
C TYR A 261 -14.35 -20.09 -13.90
#